data_AF-A0A2G9NBU1-F1
#
_entry.id   AF-A0A2G9NBU1-F1
#
_cell.length_a   1.000
_cell.length_b   1.000
_cell.length_c   1.000
_cell.angle_alpha   90.00
_cell.angle_beta   90.00
_cell.angle_gamma   90.00
#
_symmetry.space_group_name_H-M   'P 1'
#
loop_
_entity.id
_entity.type
_entity.pdbx_description
1 polymer ?
#
loop_
_entity_poly.entity_id
_entity_poly.type
_entity_poly.pdbx_seq_one_letter_code
_entity_poly.pdbx_strand_id
1 'polypeptide(L)'
;MKITKTQRLIIYSLGQFYQQLNQPLTTKPIKVRTSKIAFITFLLHSSIIITQNRALYKNLETLEDKELINYEGRMITFTPLGLTILDKINQEVNQFIKLQEFFRDIKQQKDIQTVIKS
;
A
#
# COMPACT_ATOMS: atom_id res chain seq x y z
N MET A 1 -0.75 -14.08 12.89
CA MET A 1 -1.68 -14.24 11.74
C MET A 1 -0.90 -14.21 10.42
N LYS A 2 -1.19 -15.12 9.48
CA LYS A 2 -0.57 -15.11 8.14
C LYS A 2 -1.40 -14.24 7.18
N ILE A 3 -0.72 -13.32 6.50
CA ILE A 3 -1.28 -12.42 5.47
C ILE A 3 -0.51 -12.69 4.18
N THR A 4 -1.20 -12.84 3.05
CA THR A 4 -0.55 -13.11 1.77
C THR A 4 0.12 -11.86 1.20
N LYS A 5 1.03 -12.03 0.24
CA LYS A 5 1.66 -10.89 -0.46
C LYS A 5 0.62 -9.98 -1.11
N THR A 6 -0.40 -10.56 -1.74
CA THR A 6 -1.52 -9.81 -2.35
C THR A 6 -2.31 -9.01 -1.32
N GLN A 7 -2.62 -9.60 -0.17
CA GLN A 7 -3.30 -8.90 0.92
C GLN A 7 -2.45 -7.76 1.50
N ARG A 8 -1.14 -7.98 1.66
CA ARG A 8 -0.20 -6.92 2.07
C ARG A 8 -0.15 -5.78 1.06
N LEU A 9 -0.13 -6.10 -0.23
CA LEU A 9 -0.20 -5.11 -1.30
C LEU A 9 -1.49 -4.30 -1.21
N ILE A 10 -2.65 -4.95 -1.03
CA ILE A 10 -3.95 -4.27 -0.88
C ILE A 10 -3.97 -3.34 0.35
N ILE A 11 -3.47 -3.80 1.50
CA ILE A 11 -3.34 -2.98 2.72
C ILE A 11 -2.45 -1.76 2.45
N TYR A 12 -1.29 -1.98 1.85
CA TYR A 12 -0.36 -0.90 1.50
C TYR A 12 -1.02 0.12 0.55
N SER A 13 -1.65 -0.36 -0.52
CA SER A 13 -2.33 0.51 -1.50
C SER A 13 -3.47 1.29 -0.86
N LEU A 14 -4.23 0.70 0.07
CA LEU A 14 -5.28 1.42 0.81
C LEU A 14 -4.70 2.48 1.74
N GLY A 15 -3.57 2.19 2.39
CA GLY A 15 -2.81 3.17 3.18
C GLY A 15 -2.35 4.35 2.35
N GLN A 16 -1.73 4.09 1.19
CA GLN A 16 -1.30 5.11 0.24
C GLN A 16 -2.47 5.93 -0.30
N PHE A 17 -3.59 5.27 -0.61
CA PHE A 17 -4.82 5.94 -1.05
C PHE A 17 -5.32 6.93 0.00
N TYR A 18 -5.35 6.54 1.28
CA TYR A 18 -5.73 7.47 2.36
C TYR A 18 -4.70 8.55 2.62
N GLN A 19 -3.41 8.27 2.51
CA GLN A 19 -2.37 9.29 2.66
C GLN A 19 -2.48 10.37 1.57
N GLN A 20 -2.78 9.97 0.33
CA GLN A 20 -2.97 10.87 -0.80
C GLN A 20 -4.25 11.71 -0.67
N LEU A 21 -5.35 11.11 -0.20
CA LEU A 21 -6.62 11.83 -0.04
C LEU A 21 -6.68 12.71 1.21
N ASN A 22 -5.96 12.31 2.27
CA ASN A 22 -5.91 13.04 3.53
C ASN A 22 -4.65 13.90 3.64
N GLN A 23 -4.11 14.40 2.51
CA GLN A 23 -3.10 15.45 2.54
C GLN A 23 -3.54 16.54 3.53
N PRO A 24 -2.60 17.16 4.26
CA PRO A 24 -2.92 18.14 5.30
C PRO A 24 -3.61 19.34 4.67
N LEU A 25 -4.93 19.25 4.54
CA LEU A 25 -5.82 20.39 4.33
C LEU A 25 -5.68 21.18 5.62
N THR A 26 -4.91 22.25 5.53
CA THR A 26 -4.28 23.08 6.57
C THR A 26 -5.20 23.61 7.67
N THR A 27 -6.49 23.28 7.65
CA THR A 27 -7.50 23.83 8.55
C THR A 27 -8.44 22.81 9.18
N LYS A 28 -8.46 21.54 8.72
CA LYS A 28 -9.19 20.41 9.34
C LYS A 28 -8.74 19.10 8.68
N PRO A 29 -8.30 18.06 9.42
CA PRO A 29 -8.02 16.77 8.81
C PRO A 29 -9.34 16.14 8.35
N ILE A 30 -9.67 16.31 7.07
CA ILE A 30 -10.75 15.55 6.45
C ILE A 30 -10.25 14.10 6.47
N LYS A 31 -10.87 13.25 7.31
CA LYS A 31 -10.67 11.80 7.26
C LYS A 31 -11.54 11.27 6.13
N VAL A 32 -11.04 11.34 4.90
CA VAL A 32 -11.71 10.77 3.73
C VAL A 32 -11.80 9.26 3.94
N ARG A 33 -13.03 8.76 3.97
CA ARG A 33 -13.34 7.33 3.94
C ARG A 33 -13.82 6.99 2.53
N THR A 34 -13.55 5.78 2.06
CA THR A 34 -13.92 5.35 0.71
C THR A 34 -14.73 4.07 0.72
N SER A 35 -15.50 3.83 -0.33
CA SER A 35 -16.22 2.57 -0.51
C SER A 35 -15.33 1.49 -1.13
N LYS A 36 -15.70 0.21 -0.92
CA LYS A 36 -15.04 -0.95 -1.58
C LYS A 36 -14.99 -0.78 -3.10
N ILE A 37 -16.10 -0.34 -3.70
CA ILE A 37 -16.20 -0.11 -5.14
C ILE A 37 -15.20 0.96 -5.58
N ALA A 38 -15.20 2.13 -4.95
CA ALA A 38 -14.35 3.25 -5.36
C ALA A 38 -12.85 2.88 -5.24
N PHE A 39 -12.48 2.22 -4.16
CA PHE A 39 -11.11 1.73 -3.97
C PHE A 39 -10.70 0.70 -5.04
N ILE A 40 -11.55 -0.29 -5.32
CA ILE A 40 -11.27 -1.30 -6.35
C ILE A 40 -11.13 -0.66 -7.73
N THR A 41 -12.04 0.25 -8.09
CA THR A 41 -11.96 0.97 -9.37
C THR A 41 -10.64 1.73 -9.49
N PHE A 42 -10.20 2.41 -8.42
CA PHE A 42 -8.91 3.08 -8.39
C PHE A 42 -7.74 2.12 -8.60
N LEU A 43 -7.73 0.97 -7.92
CA LEU A 43 -6.68 -0.04 -8.08
C LEU A 43 -6.62 -0.60 -9.51
N LEU A 44 -7.77 -0.88 -10.11
CA LEU A 44 -7.84 -1.40 -11.48
C LEU A 44 -7.35 -0.35 -12.50
N HIS A 45 -7.63 0.93 -12.28
CA HIS A 45 -7.12 2.01 -13.14
C HIS A 45 -5.59 2.17 -13.07
N SER A 46 -4.97 1.83 -11.95
CA SER A 46 -3.51 1.95 -11.80
C SER A 46 -2.73 1.08 -12.79
N SER A 47 -3.33 0.03 -13.36
CA SER A 47 -2.68 -0.98 -14.21
C SER A 47 -1.54 -1.76 -13.54
N ILE A 48 -1.18 -1.45 -12.29
CA ILE A 48 -0.16 -2.14 -11.49
C ILE A 48 -0.71 -3.46 -10.95
N ILE A 49 -2.01 -3.49 -10.62
CA ILE A 49 -2.68 -4.67 -10.08
C ILE A 49 -3.41 -5.41 -11.20
N ILE A 50 -2.81 -6.51 -11.66
CA ILE A 50 -3.34 -7.37 -12.75
C ILE A 50 -4.36 -8.40 -12.20
N THR A 51 -5.04 -8.07 -11.09
CA THR A 51 -5.94 -9.00 -10.41
C THR A 51 -7.38 -8.72 -10.80
N GLN A 52 -8.18 -9.78 -11.00
CA GLN A 52 -9.60 -9.64 -11.34
C GLN A 52 -10.38 -8.93 -10.24
N ASN A 53 -11.40 -8.15 -10.62
CA ASN A 53 -12.27 -7.40 -9.72
C ASN A 53 -12.85 -8.27 -8.58
N ARG A 54 -13.39 -9.46 -8.91
CA ARG A 54 -13.91 -10.42 -7.92
C ARG A 54 -12.87 -10.86 -6.89
N ALA A 55 -11.62 -11.03 -7.31
CA ALA A 55 -10.54 -11.40 -6.41
C ALA A 55 -10.16 -10.24 -5.47
N LEU A 56 -10.29 -8.99 -5.90
CA LEU A 56 -10.09 -7.82 -5.02
C LEU A 56 -11.18 -7.73 -3.94
N TYR A 57 -12.45 -7.94 -4.31
CA TYR A 57 -13.54 -8.02 -3.33
C TYR A 57 -13.30 -9.13 -2.29
N LYS A 58 -12.98 -10.34 -2.75
CA LYS A 58 -12.71 -11.47 -1.84
C LYS A 58 -11.53 -11.19 -0.91
N ASN A 59 -10.51 -10.49 -1.39
CA ASN A 59 -9.39 -10.09 -0.54
C ASN A 59 -9.84 -9.06 0.51
N LEU A 60 -10.66 -8.08 0.16
CA LEU A 60 -11.20 -7.11 1.13
C LEU A 60 -12.10 -7.79 2.17
N GLU A 61 -12.96 -8.72 1.76
CA GLU A 61 -13.74 -9.56 2.70
C GLU A 61 -12.80 -10.34 3.64
N THR A 62 -11.77 -10.98 3.10
CA THR A 62 -10.80 -11.72 3.93
C THR A 62 -10.04 -10.80 4.90
N LEU A 63 -9.79 -9.54 4.52
CA LEU A 63 -9.15 -8.55 5.39
C LEU A 63 -10.10 -8.07 6.50
N GLU A 64 -11.39 -8.00 6.21
CA GLU A 64 -12.45 -7.70 7.17
C GLU A 64 -12.63 -8.84 8.17
N ASP A 65 -12.72 -10.09 7.69
CA ASP A 65 -12.79 -11.30 8.54
C ASP A 65 -11.57 -11.43 9.47
N LYS A 66 -10.44 -10.84 9.08
CA LYS A 66 -9.19 -10.79 9.85
C LYS A 66 -9.09 -9.58 10.78
N GLU A 67 -10.15 -8.79 10.88
CA GLU A 67 -10.24 -7.56 11.69
C GLU A 67 -9.13 -6.55 11.34
N LEU A 68 -8.67 -6.52 10.08
CA LEU A 68 -7.68 -5.53 9.62
C LEU A 68 -8.35 -4.29 9.03
N ILE A 69 -9.55 -4.46 8.50
CA ILE A 69 -10.39 -3.37 8.02
C ILE A 69 -11.80 -3.57 8.55
N ASN A 70 -12.56 -2.47 8.66
CA ASN A 70 -14.00 -2.50 8.93
C ASN A 70 -14.74 -1.97 7.72
N TYR A 71 -15.92 -2.53 7.43
CA TYR A 71 -16.84 -2.01 6.45
C TYR A 71 -18.13 -1.52 7.10
N GLU A 72 -18.17 -0.24 7.46
CA GLU A 72 -19.31 0.38 8.14
C GLU A 72 -19.87 1.52 7.30
N GLY A 73 -21.20 1.61 7.16
CA GLY A 73 -21.83 2.69 6.39
C GLY A 73 -21.38 2.75 4.92
N ARG A 74 -21.06 1.59 4.33
CA ARG A 74 -20.46 1.43 2.99
C ARG A 74 -19.05 1.99 2.84
N MET A 75 -18.37 2.28 3.95
CA MET A 75 -17.04 2.84 3.98
C MET A 75 -16.05 1.84 4.56
N ILE A 76 -14.87 1.72 3.94
CA ILE A 76 -13.75 0.95 4.45
C ILE A 76 -12.98 1.83 5.44
N THR A 77 -12.57 1.29 6.56
CA THR A 77 -11.61 1.94 7.48
C THR A 77 -10.61 0.90 7.99
N PHE A 78 -9.42 1.33 8.40
CA PHE A 78 -8.51 0.45 9.13
C PHE A 78 -8.97 0.32 10.58
N THR A 79 -8.83 -0.89 11.12
CA THR A 79 -8.86 -1.12 12.57
C THR A 79 -7.52 -0.74 13.21
N PRO A 80 -7.42 -0.66 14.55
CA PRO A 80 -6.12 -0.51 15.22
C PRO A 80 -5.11 -1.60 14.83
N LEU A 81 -5.57 -2.84 14.67
CA LEU A 81 -4.76 -3.96 14.22
C LEU A 81 -4.29 -3.75 12.77
N GLY A 82 -5.20 -3.33 11.88
CA GLY A 82 -4.89 -2.97 10.49
C GLY A 82 -3.82 -1.90 10.36
N LEU A 83 -3.90 -0.84 11.18
CA LEU A 83 -2.90 0.22 11.22
C LEU A 83 -1.54 -0.29 11.67
N THR A 84 -1.49 -1.18 12.66
CA THR A 84 -0.22 -1.79 13.11
C THR A 84 0.41 -2.64 12.01
N ILE A 85 -0.41 -3.37 11.25
CA ILE A 85 0.08 -4.14 10.09
C ILE A 85 0.56 -3.21 8.97
N LEU A 86 -0.18 -2.14 8.68
CA LEU A 86 0.20 -1.14 7.70
C LEU A 86 1.56 -0.52 8.05
N ASP A 87 1.77 -0.16 9.32
CA ASP A 87 3.04 0.42 9.78
C ASP A 87 4.23 -0.53 9.54
N LYS A 88 4.07 -1.83 9.87
CA LYS A 88 5.08 -2.85 9.58
C LYS A 88 5.38 -2.96 8.08
N ILE A 89 4.33 -2.98 7.25
CA ILE A 89 4.50 -3.01 5.78
C ILE A 89 5.25 -1.75 5.30
N ASN A 90 4.90 -0.58 5.82
CA ASN A 90 5.58 0.68 5.47
C ASN A 90 7.05 0.65 5.85
N GLN A 91 7.40 0.15 7.04
CA GLN A 91 8.80 0.01 7.46
C GLN A 91 9.59 -0.91 6.50
N GLU A 92 9.02 -2.05 6.12
CA GLU A 92 9.65 -2.97 5.17
C GLU A 92 9.82 -2.32 3.79
N VAL A 93 8.77 -1.70 3.24
CA VAL A 93 8.83 -1.01 1.94
C VAL A 93 9.85 0.12 1.96
N ASN A 94 9.93 0.87 3.06
CA ASN A 94 10.88 1.98 3.22
C ASN A 94 12.34 1.51 3.17
N GLN A 95 12.64 0.27 3.61
CA GLN A 95 13.99 -0.28 3.45
C GLN A 95 14.35 -0.45 1.96
N PHE A 96 13.42 -0.95 1.15
CA PHE A 96 13.63 -1.08 -0.30
C PHE A 96 13.77 0.28 -0.99
N ILE A 97 12.96 1.26 -0.60
CA ILE A 97 13.04 2.63 -1.15
C ILE A 97 14.40 3.26 -0.82
N LYS A 98 14.83 3.23 0.44
CA LYS A 98 16.14 3.76 0.87
C LYS A 98 17.30 3.08 0.15
N LEU A 99 17.20 1.77 -0.06
CA LEU A 99 18.20 1.03 -0.82
C LEU A 99 18.23 1.48 -2.29
N GLN A 100 17.06 1.69 -2.90
CA GLN A 100 16.95 2.20 -4.27
C GLN A 100 17.52 3.61 -4.40
N GLU A 101 17.29 4.49 -3.42
CA GLU A 101 17.86 5.83 -3.34
C GLU A 101 19.38 5.77 -3.19
N PHE A 102 19.89 4.96 -2.27
CA PHE A 102 21.33 4.74 -2.09
C PHE A 102 22.02 4.31 -3.38
N PHE A 103 21.45 3.34 -4.12
CA PHE A 103 22.01 2.90 -5.40
C PHE A 103 21.87 3.92 -6.53
N ARG A 104 20.87 4.82 -6.47
CA ARG A 104 20.76 5.94 -7.41
C ARG A 104 21.91 6.93 -7.24
N ASP A 105 22.34 7.14 -5.99
CA ASP A 105 23.37 8.08 -5.61
C ASP A 105 24.80 7.49 -5.71
N ILE A 106 24.94 6.16 -5.79
CA ILE A 106 26.21 5.43 -5.93
C ILE A 106 27.01 5.73 -7.21
N LYS A 107 26.44 6.46 -8.19
CA LYS A 107 27.12 6.83 -9.46
C LYS A 107 28.48 7.55 -9.31
N GLN A 108 28.92 7.86 -8.09
CA GLN A 108 30.16 8.58 -7.80
C GLN A 108 31.23 7.75 -7.05
N GLN A 109 31.03 6.46 -6.76
CA GLN A 109 32.04 5.65 -6.08
C GLN A 109 33.13 5.13 -7.04
N LYS A 110 34.38 5.56 -6.79
CA LYS A 110 35.56 5.28 -7.61
C LYS A 110 36.11 3.84 -7.54
N ASP A 111 35.63 3.04 -6.58
CA ASP A 111 36.17 1.69 -6.31
C ASP A 111 35.38 0.53 -6.95
N ILE A 112 34.38 0.83 -7.79
CA ILE A 112 33.58 -0.20 -8.45
C ILE A 112 34.24 -0.57 -9.79
N GLN A 113 34.85 -1.76 -9.86
CA GLN A 113 35.33 -2.31 -11.14
C GLN A 113 34.15 -2.67 -12.04
N THR A 114 34.08 -2.01 -13.19
CA THR A 114 33.16 -2.36 -14.27
C THR A 114 33.87 -3.34 -15.21
N VAL A 115 33.23 -4.48 -15.47
CA VAL A 115 33.73 -5.49 -16.42
C VAL A 115 32.80 -5.49 -17.61
N ILE A 116 33.32 -5.20 -18.81
CA ILE A 116 32.56 -5.35 -20.05
C ILE A 116 32.50 -6.85 -20.36
N LYS A 117 31.29 -7.42 -20.39
CA LYS A 117 31.09 -8.79 -20.90
C LYS A 117 30.90 -8.73 -22.42
N SER A 118 31.87 -9.28 -23.14
CA SER A 118 31.78 -9.68 -24.55
C SER A 118 30.92 -10.93 -24.73
#